data_AF-A0A3R7DPX4-F1
#
_entry.id   AF-A0A3R7DPX4-F1
#
_cell.length_a   1.000
_cell.length_b   1.000
_cell.length_c   1.000
_cell.angle_alpha   90.00
_cell.angle_beta   90.00
_cell.angle_gamma   90.00
#
_symmetry.space_group_name_H-M   'P 1'
#
loop_
_entity.id
_entity.type
_entity.pdbx_description
1 polymer ?
#
loop_
_entity_poly.entity_id
_entity_poly.type
_entity_poly.pdbx_seq_one_letter_code
_entity_poly.pdbx_strand_id
1 'polypeptide(L)'
;MYIHPYSLPHARLVPPMAPTRQMVPAIGKDERLTAARLRIHGGFRILSYNVLAEIYATRQMYPYCPMWALNWSFRKQLLQRELQLYNADILCLQEVQADHYKNHFLPMMTAWGYEGMFQKKTRESMGLEGKVDGCAMFYRSSR
;
A
#
# COMPACT_ATOMS: atom_id res chain seq x y z
N MET A 1 15.65 50.74 -9.42
CA MET A 1 16.05 49.46 -10.03
C MET A 1 15.75 48.37 -9.02
N TYR A 2 14.76 47.54 -9.35
CA TYR A 2 14.24 46.34 -8.68
C TYR A 2 13.86 46.39 -7.19
N ILE A 3 12.56 46.58 -7.00
CA ILE A 3 11.78 46.24 -5.81
C ILE A 3 11.75 44.71 -5.71
N HIS A 4 12.23 44.15 -4.60
CA HIS A 4 12.02 42.74 -4.24
C HIS A 4 10.52 42.46 -4.07
N PRO A 5 9.98 41.39 -4.67
CA PRO A 5 8.70 40.87 -4.21
C PRO A 5 8.80 39.39 -3.83
N TYR A 6 8.01 39.03 -2.81
CA TYR A 6 7.72 37.66 -2.34
C TYR A 6 8.64 37.09 -1.26
N SER A 7 8.72 37.82 -0.16
CA SER A 7 8.38 37.25 1.14
C SER A 7 6.94 36.69 1.11
N LEU A 8 6.81 35.40 0.76
CA LEU A 8 5.61 34.63 1.08
C LEU A 8 5.95 33.78 2.30
N PRO A 9 5.18 33.85 3.40
CA PRO A 9 5.38 32.91 4.50
C PRO A 9 5.09 31.53 3.94
N HIS A 10 6.05 30.61 4.08
CA HIS A 10 5.81 29.17 3.97
C HIS A 10 4.81 28.77 5.06
N ALA A 11 3.54 29.10 4.87
CA ALA A 11 2.47 28.31 5.45
C ALA A 11 2.72 26.91 4.91
N ARG A 12 3.24 26.03 5.78
CA ARG A 12 3.38 24.62 5.48
C ARG A 12 1.97 24.14 5.15
N LEU A 13 1.65 24.07 3.87
CA LEU A 13 0.40 23.50 3.38
C LEU A 13 0.47 22.04 3.79
N VAL A 14 -0.07 21.73 4.96
CA VAL A 14 -0.23 20.35 5.41
C VAL A 14 -1.15 19.73 4.36
N PRO A 15 -0.70 18.70 3.62
CA PRO A 15 -1.56 18.07 2.64
C PRO A 15 -2.81 17.56 3.37
N PRO A 16 -4.00 17.68 2.74
CA PRO A 16 -5.22 17.18 3.35
C PRO A 16 -5.04 15.70 3.70
N MET A 17 -5.60 15.28 4.84
CA MET A 17 -5.58 13.87 5.22
C MET A 17 -6.23 13.04 4.12
N ALA A 18 -5.62 11.89 3.83
CA ALA A 18 -6.20 10.95 2.87
C ALA A 18 -7.64 10.58 3.33
N PRO A 19 -8.60 10.47 2.39
CA PRO A 19 -9.96 10.09 2.74
C PRO A 19 -9.98 8.71 3.40
N THR A 20 -10.92 8.52 4.35
CA THR A 20 -11.14 7.23 4.98
C THR A 20 -11.59 6.21 3.92
N ARG A 21 -10.87 5.10 3.83
CA ARG A 21 -11.21 3.99 2.96
C ARG A 21 -12.14 3.03 3.70
N GLN A 22 -13.19 2.56 3.03
CA GLN A 22 -14.15 1.61 3.58
C GLN A 22 -14.20 0.35 2.72
N MET A 23 -14.33 -0.81 3.36
CA MET A 23 -14.62 -2.04 2.64
C MET A 23 -16.08 -2.04 2.19
N VAL A 24 -16.30 -2.34 0.92
CA VAL A 24 -17.63 -2.42 0.32
C VAL A 24 -18.03 -3.87 0.08
N PRO A 25 -19.30 -4.27 0.35
CA PRO A 25 -19.78 -5.60 0.02
C PRO A 25 -19.87 -5.78 -1.51
N ALA A 26 -19.37 -6.91 -2.01
CA ALA A 26 -19.39 -7.22 -3.45
C ALA A 26 -20.75 -7.78 -3.93
N ILE A 27 -21.55 -8.36 -3.03
CA ILE A 27 -22.87 -8.89 -3.34
C ILE A 27 -23.90 -7.76 -3.17
N GLY A 28 -24.72 -7.54 -4.20
CA GLY A 28 -25.64 -6.42 -4.27
C GLY A 28 -26.55 -6.30 -3.05
N LYS A 29 -26.53 -5.12 -2.42
CA LYS A 29 -27.52 -4.51 -1.51
C LYS A 29 -28.45 -5.40 -0.67
N ASP A 30 -28.07 -6.62 -0.28
CA ASP A 30 -28.75 -7.28 0.83
C ASP A 30 -28.17 -6.70 2.12
N GLU A 31 -28.65 -5.51 2.47
CA GLU A 31 -28.24 -4.72 3.64
C GLU A 31 -28.43 -5.48 4.97
N ARG A 32 -29.03 -6.68 4.93
CA ARG A 32 -29.33 -7.52 6.10
C ARG A 32 -28.18 -8.44 6.52
N LEU A 33 -27.13 -8.59 5.69
CA LEU A 33 -25.98 -9.44 6.00
C LEU A 33 -24.82 -8.62 6.56
N THR A 34 -24.67 -8.66 7.89
CA THR A 34 -23.51 -8.07 8.56
C THR A 34 -22.21 -8.76 8.13
N ALA A 35 -21.06 -8.06 8.22
CA ALA A 35 -19.76 -8.65 7.91
C ALA A 35 -19.47 -9.96 8.67
N ALA A 36 -19.97 -10.08 9.90
CA ALA A 36 -19.88 -11.30 10.69
C ALA A 36 -20.72 -12.45 10.09
N ARG A 37 -21.94 -12.17 9.62
CA ARG A 37 -22.78 -13.16 8.94
C ARG A 37 -22.20 -13.61 7.61
N LEU A 38 -21.64 -12.67 6.83
CA LEU A 38 -20.91 -13.00 5.60
C LEU A 38 -19.78 -13.99 5.89
N ARG A 39 -18.98 -13.77 6.95
CA ARG A 39 -17.92 -14.72 7.35
C ARG A 39 -18.42 -16.11 7.70
N ILE A 40 -19.61 -16.23 8.30
CA ILE A 40 -20.22 -17.52 8.65
C ILE A 40 -20.68 -18.26 7.39
N HIS A 41 -21.08 -17.55 6.35
CA HIS A 41 -21.61 -18.13 5.10
C HIS A 41 -20.54 -18.29 4.02
N GLY A 42 -19.27 -18.46 4.41
CA GLY A 42 -18.15 -18.62 3.47
C GLY A 42 -17.70 -17.33 2.78
N GLY A 43 -18.17 -16.16 3.24
CA GLY A 43 -17.72 -14.86 2.76
C GLY A 43 -16.27 -14.56 3.14
N PHE A 44 -15.57 -13.93 2.20
CA PHE A 44 -14.17 -13.54 2.33
C PHE A 44 -13.98 -12.07 1.95
N ARG A 45 -12.94 -11.45 2.50
CA ARG A 45 -12.55 -10.07 2.22
C ARG A 45 -11.40 -10.04 1.24
N ILE A 46 -11.53 -9.23 0.21
CA ILE A 46 -10.46 -8.95 -0.75
C ILE A 46 -10.00 -7.51 -0.55
N LEU A 47 -8.70 -7.30 -0.43
CA LEU A 47 -8.08 -5.98 -0.47
C LEU A 47 -7.24 -5.86 -1.75
N SER A 48 -7.42 -4.78 -2.49
CA SER A 48 -6.48 -4.38 -3.56
C SER A 48 -5.82 -3.07 -3.14
N TYR A 49 -4.49 -3.01 -3.15
CA TYR A 49 -3.76 -1.86 -2.63
C TYR A 49 -2.43 -1.62 -3.34
N ASN A 50 -2.25 -0.43 -3.90
CA ASN A 50 -0.98 0.00 -4.48
C ASN A 50 -0.08 0.58 -3.38
N VAL A 51 1.08 -0.03 -3.13
CA VAL A 51 1.96 0.32 -2.00
C VAL A 51 3.01 1.39 -2.34
N LEU A 52 3.05 1.87 -3.58
CA LEU A 52 4.03 2.81 -4.11
C LEU A 52 5.48 2.34 -3.91
N ALA A 53 6.08 1.83 -4.99
CA ALA A 53 7.48 1.40 -4.97
C ALA A 53 8.41 2.55 -4.55
N GLU A 54 9.47 2.27 -3.77
CA GLU A 54 10.45 3.27 -3.33
C GLU A 54 11.10 4.00 -4.51
N ILE A 55 11.36 3.31 -5.62
CA ILE A 55 11.89 3.94 -6.85
C ILE A 55 11.01 5.07 -7.39
N TYR A 56 9.71 5.07 -7.08
CA TYR A 56 8.76 6.10 -7.52
C TYR A 56 8.52 7.17 -6.45
N ALA A 57 8.88 6.91 -5.19
CA ALA A 57 8.68 7.83 -4.05
C ALA A 57 9.76 8.94 -4.01
N THR A 58 9.90 9.70 -5.09
CA THR A 58 10.93 10.73 -5.25
C THR A 58 10.42 12.14 -4.93
N ARG A 59 11.32 13.06 -4.60
CA ARG A 59 11.00 14.48 -4.35
C ARG A 59 10.40 15.16 -5.58
N GLN A 60 10.81 14.75 -6.77
CA GLN A 60 10.34 15.30 -8.04
C GLN A 60 8.88 14.95 -8.27
N MET A 61 8.48 13.72 -7.96
CA MET A 61 7.09 13.27 -8.09
C MET A 61 6.20 13.77 -6.95
N TYR A 62 6.76 13.88 -5.74
CA TYR A 62 6.02 14.24 -4.52
C TYR A 62 6.65 15.46 -3.81
N PRO A 63 6.73 16.64 -4.44
CA PRO A 63 7.45 17.80 -3.90
C PRO A 63 6.82 18.37 -2.62
N TYR A 64 5.54 18.09 -2.40
CA TYR A 64 4.77 18.48 -1.21
C TYR A 64 4.99 17.55 -0.01
N CYS A 65 5.59 16.37 -0.20
CA CYS A 65 5.81 15.39 0.85
C CYS A 65 7.24 15.50 1.38
N PRO A 66 7.45 15.62 2.71
CA PRO A 66 8.80 15.69 3.24
C PRO A 66 9.55 14.36 3.03
N MET A 67 10.85 14.43 2.75
CA MET A 67 11.67 13.25 2.39
C MET A 67 11.64 12.14 3.44
N TRP A 68 11.56 12.48 4.72
CA TRP A 68 11.47 11.48 5.79
C TRP A 68 10.17 10.66 5.71
N ALA A 69 9.07 11.26 5.23
CA ALA A 69 7.79 10.60 5.07
C ALA A 69 7.72 9.76 3.78
N LEU A 70 8.50 10.12 2.76
CA LEU A 70 8.69 9.30 1.55
C LEU A 70 9.61 8.09 1.78
N ASN A 71 10.52 8.18 2.75
CA ASN A 71 11.48 7.14 3.06
C ASN A 71 10.78 5.80 3.36
N TRP A 72 11.27 4.72 2.74
CA TRP A 72 10.70 3.39 2.90
C TRP A 72 10.62 2.93 4.36
N SER A 73 11.63 3.25 5.19
CA SER A 73 11.66 2.86 6.60
C SER A 73 10.49 3.42 7.39
N PHE A 74 10.00 4.61 7.02
CA PHE A 74 8.80 5.20 7.60
C PHE A 74 7.53 4.63 6.95
N ARG A 75 7.45 4.61 5.61
CA ARG A 75 6.25 4.16 4.88
C ARG A 75 5.87 2.72 5.20
N LYS A 76 6.86 1.81 5.31
CA LYS A 76 6.60 0.39 5.58
C LYS A 76 5.85 0.16 6.90
N GLN A 77 6.12 0.98 7.92
CA GLN A 77 5.42 0.90 9.21
C GLN A 77 3.95 1.32 9.08
N LEU A 78 3.65 2.32 8.25
CA LEU A 78 2.28 2.74 7.98
C LEU A 78 1.53 1.69 7.15
N LEU A 79 2.18 1.14 6.12
CA LEU A 79 1.63 0.07 5.30
C LEU A 79 1.30 -1.16 6.15
N GLN A 80 2.21 -1.56 7.05
CA GLN A 80 1.95 -2.66 7.98
C GLN A 80 0.67 -2.44 8.79
N ARG A 81 0.49 -1.26 9.39
CA ARG A 81 -0.71 -0.94 10.17
C ARG A 81 -1.97 -0.96 9.28
N GLU A 82 -1.91 -0.34 8.12
CA GLU A 82 -3.02 -0.27 7.16
C GLU A 82 -3.48 -1.68 6.73
N LEU A 83 -2.56 -2.55 6.31
CA LEU A 83 -2.89 -3.91 5.87
C LEU A 83 -3.46 -4.76 7.01
N GLN A 84 -2.93 -4.62 8.22
CA GLN A 84 -3.43 -5.32 9.40
C GLN A 84 -4.86 -4.90 9.77
N LEU A 85 -5.18 -3.60 9.66
CA LEU A 85 -6.50 -3.06 9.98
C LEU A 85 -7.61 -3.64 9.09
N TYR A 86 -7.37 -3.83 7.79
CA TYR A 86 -8.37 -4.44 6.91
C TYR A 86 -8.60 -5.92 7.22
N ASN A 87 -7.57 -6.62 7.72
CA ASN A 87 -7.64 -8.03 8.11
C ASN A 87 -8.20 -8.89 6.95
N ALA A 88 -7.86 -8.55 5.70
CA ALA A 88 -8.42 -9.18 4.50
C ALA A 88 -8.02 -10.66 4.40
N ASP A 89 -8.85 -11.46 3.74
CA ASP A 89 -8.58 -12.89 3.54
C ASP A 89 -7.69 -13.10 2.30
N ILE A 90 -7.84 -12.22 1.30
CA ILE A 90 -6.98 -12.13 0.10
C ILE A 90 -6.50 -10.68 -0.03
N LEU A 91 -5.20 -10.49 -0.26
CA LEU A 91 -4.56 -9.20 -0.49
C LEU A 91 -3.86 -9.20 -1.85
N CYS A 92 -4.18 -8.23 -2.69
CA CYS A 92 -3.55 -8.00 -3.98
C CYS A 92 -2.80 -6.66 -3.91
N LEU A 93 -1.47 -6.70 -3.86
CA LEU A 93 -0.63 -5.52 -3.77
C LEU A 93 0.01 -5.18 -5.12
N GLN A 94 -0.02 -3.91 -5.51
CA GLN A 94 0.67 -3.40 -6.71
C GLN A 94 1.84 -2.49 -6.34
N GLU A 95 2.77 -2.31 -7.27
CA GLU A 95 4.02 -1.54 -7.09
C GLU A 95 4.87 -2.06 -5.92
N VAL A 96 4.88 -3.39 -5.73
CA VAL A 96 5.73 -4.03 -4.73
C VAL A 96 7.12 -4.23 -5.32
N GLN A 97 8.14 -3.63 -4.73
CA GLN A 97 9.53 -3.90 -5.12
C GLN A 97 9.98 -5.30 -4.68
N ALA A 98 10.79 -5.95 -5.51
CA ALA A 98 11.21 -7.34 -5.28
C ALA A 98 12.01 -7.52 -3.98
N ASP A 99 12.93 -6.60 -3.66
CA ASP A 99 13.69 -6.61 -2.41
C ASP A 99 12.77 -6.44 -1.19
N HIS A 100 11.79 -5.54 -1.26
CA HIS A 100 10.81 -5.30 -0.21
C HIS A 100 9.81 -6.45 -0.06
N TYR A 101 9.45 -7.14 -1.14
CA TYR A 101 8.67 -8.37 -1.06
C TYR A 101 9.41 -9.42 -0.21
N LYS A 102 10.65 -9.72 -0.60
CA LYS A 102 11.47 -10.77 0.04
C LYS A 102 11.80 -10.44 1.50
N ASN A 103 12.20 -9.20 1.77
CA ASN A 103 12.77 -8.82 3.06
C ASN A 103 11.74 -8.26 4.06
N HIS A 104 10.54 -7.89 3.60
CA HIS A 104 9.54 -7.26 4.46
C HIS A 104 8.15 -7.88 4.31
N PHE A 105 7.53 -7.79 3.14
CA PHE A 105 6.13 -8.21 2.98
C PHE A 105 5.93 -9.70 3.23
N LEU A 106 6.76 -10.57 2.63
CA LEU A 106 6.59 -12.01 2.80
C LEU A 106 6.80 -12.46 4.26
N PRO A 107 7.90 -12.12 4.96
CA PRO A 107 8.06 -12.48 6.38
C PRO A 107 6.93 -11.93 7.27
N MET A 108 6.52 -10.69 7.06
CA MET A 108 5.43 -10.05 7.82
C MET A 108 4.10 -10.79 7.62
N MET A 109 3.73 -11.06 6.37
CA MET A 109 2.48 -11.72 6.03
C MET A 109 2.47 -13.18 6.50
N THR A 110 3.60 -13.90 6.38
CA THR A 110 3.75 -15.26 6.92
C THR A 110 3.57 -15.29 8.44
N ALA A 111 4.13 -14.32 9.17
CA ALA A 111 3.91 -14.22 10.62
C ALA A 111 2.43 -13.97 10.98
N TRP A 112 1.62 -13.47 10.05
CA TRP A 112 0.18 -13.28 10.21
C TRP A 112 -0.67 -14.45 9.67
N GLY A 113 -0.03 -15.55 9.24
CA GLY A 113 -0.72 -16.75 8.75
C GLY A 113 -1.15 -16.67 7.28
N TYR A 114 -0.42 -15.91 6.46
CA TYR A 114 -0.64 -15.84 5.02
C TYR A 114 0.48 -16.53 4.24
N GLU A 115 0.10 -17.11 3.11
CA GLU A 115 1.02 -17.49 2.03
C GLU A 115 1.06 -16.39 0.98
N GLY A 116 2.16 -16.31 0.24
CA GLY A 116 2.44 -15.20 -0.67
C GLY A 116 3.05 -15.64 -1.99
N MET A 117 2.60 -15.00 -3.07
CA MET A 117 3.18 -15.10 -4.40
C MET A 117 3.57 -13.71 -4.90
N PHE A 118 4.65 -13.62 -5.66
CA PHE A 118 5.11 -12.36 -6.26
C PHE A 118 5.48 -12.55 -7.72
N GLN A 119 5.01 -11.65 -8.56
CA GLN A 119 5.34 -11.58 -9.97
C GLN A 119 5.92 -10.20 -10.28
N LYS A 120 7.22 -10.15 -10.59
CA LYS A 120 7.89 -8.95 -11.08
C LYS A 120 7.46 -8.61 -12.50
N LYS A 121 7.51 -7.32 -12.87
CA LYS A 121 7.40 -6.88 -14.26
C LYS A 121 8.54 -7.46 -15.11
N THR A 122 8.25 -7.74 -16.37
CA THR A 122 9.17 -8.37 -17.33
C THR A 122 10.19 -7.42 -17.94
N ARG A 123 10.14 -6.10 -17.68
CA ARG A 123 11.06 -5.13 -18.30
C ARG A 123 12.50 -5.37 -17.80
N GLU A 124 13.30 -6.01 -18.64
CA GLU A 124 14.71 -6.32 -18.44
C GLU A 124 15.62 -5.07 -18.31
N SER A 125 15.13 -3.85 -18.58
CA SER A 125 16.00 -2.72 -18.95
C SER A 125 15.94 -1.44 -18.10
N MET A 126 15.31 -1.38 -16.92
CA MET A 126 15.30 -0.11 -16.14
C MET A 126 15.41 -0.20 -14.61
N GLY A 127 15.91 -1.30 -14.04
CA GLY A 127 16.09 -1.39 -12.59
C GLY A 127 17.38 -2.12 -12.22
N LEU A 128 18.08 -1.63 -11.20
CA LEU A 128 19.02 -2.45 -10.46
C LEU A 128 18.31 -3.72 -9.98
N GLU A 129 19.04 -4.82 -9.93
CA GLU A 129 18.55 -6.09 -9.39
C GLU A 129 17.86 -5.87 -8.02
N GLY A 130 16.66 -6.40 -7.84
CA GLY A 130 15.85 -6.21 -6.63
C GLY A 130 14.97 -4.96 -6.59
N LYS A 131 15.22 -3.93 -7.42
CA LYS A 131 14.42 -2.69 -7.41
C LYS A 131 13.24 -2.68 -8.39
N VAL A 132 13.16 -3.68 -9.28
CA VAL A 132 12.01 -3.86 -10.17
C VAL A 132 10.76 -4.15 -9.36
N ASP A 133 9.69 -3.43 -9.65
CA ASP A 133 8.40 -3.61 -9.00
C ASP A 133 7.51 -4.64 -9.71
N GLY A 134 6.47 -5.06 -9.03
CA GLY A 134 5.53 -6.07 -9.49
C GLY A 134 4.27 -6.11 -8.66
N CYS A 135 3.55 -7.23 -8.80
CA CYS A 135 2.35 -7.51 -8.02
C CYS A 135 2.64 -8.65 -7.03
N ALA A 136 2.16 -8.49 -5.80
CA ALA A 136 2.14 -9.56 -4.80
C ALA A 136 0.70 -9.96 -4.48
N MET A 137 0.48 -11.24 -4.27
CA MET A 137 -0.79 -11.76 -3.79
C MET A 137 -0.55 -12.52 -2.49
N PHE A 138 -1.36 -12.26 -1.49
CA PHE A 138 -1.35 -13.01 -0.24
C PHE A 138 -2.74 -13.58 0.04
N TYR A 139 -2.80 -14.80 0.53
CA TYR A 139 -4.04 -15.44 0.97
C TYR A 139 -3.82 -16.10 2.32
N ARG A 140 -4.85 -16.06 3.17
CA ARG A 140 -4.79 -16.61 4.51
C ARG A 140 -4.90 -18.14 4.44
N SER A 141 -3.87 -18.87 4.88
CA SER A 141 -3.81 -20.34 4.73
C SER A 141 -4.92 -21.11 5.44
N SER A 142 -5.59 -20.47 6.42
CA SER A 142 -6.69 -21.06 7.18
C SER A 142 -8.05 -20.97 6.47
N ARG A 143 -8.13 -20.44 5.24
CA ARG A 143 -9.38 -20.14 4.53
C ARG A 143 -9.32 -20.52 3.05
#